data_AF-A0A0V1E9R2-F1
#
_entry.id   AF-A0A0V1E9R2-F1
#
_cell.length_a   1.000
_cell.length_b   1.000
_cell.length_c   1.000
_cell.angle_alpha   90.00
_cell.angle_beta   90.00
_cell.angle_gamma   90.00
#
_symmetry.space_group_name_H-M   'P 1'
#
loop_
_entity.id
_entity.type
_entity.pdbx_description
1 polymer ?
#
loop_
_entity_poly.entity_id
_entity_poly.type
_entity_poly.pdbx_seq_one_letter_code
_entity_poly.pdbx_strand_id
1 'polypeptide(L)' 'MTAEDIQTLVDEFTKHRRCLMALDKDPYAGSFPVSKVLMPVLKKKFPPALQREWKLQVASVSESDDNLGNLLEFAQRQAD' A
#
# COMPACT_ATOMS: atom_id res chain seq x y z
N MET A 1 12.75 9.22 -4.16
CA MET A 1 11.69 8.44 -4.80
C MET A 1 10.97 9.38 -5.74
N THR A 2 11.11 9.17 -7.04
CA THR A 2 10.40 9.89 -8.11
C THR A 2 9.01 9.26 -8.34
N ALA A 3 8.17 9.87 -9.18
CA ALA A 3 6.90 9.28 -9.60
C ALA A 3 7.10 7.90 -10.25
N GLU A 4 8.16 7.74 -11.06
CA GLU A 4 8.52 6.46 -11.69
C GLU A 4 8.90 5.38 -10.66
N ASP A 5 9.63 5.75 -9.61
CA ASP A 5 9.94 4.84 -8.51
C ASP A 5 8.66 4.38 -7.77
N ILE A 6 7.69 5.28 -7.59
CA ILE A 6 6.39 4.98 -6.95
C ILE A 6 5.58 4.05 -7.86
N GLN A 7 5.51 4.33 -9.16
CA GLN A 7 4.81 3.49 -10.12
C GLN A 7 5.38 2.07 -10.14
N THR A 8 6.71 1.95 -10.21
CA THR A 8 7.40 0.65 -10.18
C THR A 8 7.03 -0.15 -8.94
N LEU A 9 6.99 0.50 -7.78
CA LEU A 9 6.61 -0.13 -6.51
C LEU A 9 5.14 -0.60 -6.51
N VAL A 10 4.22 0.20 -7.03
CA VAL A 10 2.79 -0.15 -7.14
C VAL A 10 2.58 -1.31 -8.13
N ASP A 11 3.27 -1.30 -9.26
CA ASP A 11 3.22 -2.36 -10.27
C ASP A 11 3.76 -3.68 -9.74
N GLU A 12 4.92 -3.64 -9.08
CA GLU A 12 5.49 -4.80 -8.41
C GLU A 12 4.52 -5.36 -7.38
N PHE A 13 3.98 -4.53 -6.49
CA PHE A 13 3.02 -4.99 -5.49
C PHE A 13 1.77 -5.62 -6.13
N THR A 14 1.23 -4.97 -7.16
CA THR A 14 0.06 -5.46 -7.90
C THR A 14 0.31 -6.82 -8.54
N LYS A 15 1.50 -7.02 -9.12
CA LYS A 15 1.94 -8.31 -9.66
C LYS A 15 2.01 -9.38 -8.58
N HIS A 16 2.67 -9.12 -7.46
CA HIS A 16 2.79 -10.07 -6.36
C HIS A 16 1.42 -10.43 -5.77
N ARG A 17 0.50 -9.45 -5.65
CA ARG A 17 -0.88 -9.70 -5.23
C ARG A 17 -1.60 -10.66 -6.17
N ARG A 18 -1.48 -10.47 -7.49
CA ARG A 18 -2.08 -11.40 -8.48
C ARG A 18 -1.52 -12.82 -8.32
N CYS A 19 -0.20 -12.97 -8.09
CA CYS A 19 0.41 -14.27 -7.83
C CYS A 19 -0.13 -14.93 -6.56
N LEU A 20 -0.29 -14.17 -5.47
CA LEU A 20 -0.87 -14.67 -4.22
C LEU A 20 -2.32 -15.14 -4.39
N MET A 21 -3.15 -14.35 -5.08
CA MET A 21 -4.52 -14.75 -5.42
C MET A 21 -4.56 -16.02 -6.27
N ALA A 22 -3.65 -16.17 -7.25
CA ALA A 22 -3.56 -17.37 -8.08
C ALA A 22 -3.16 -18.64 -7.28
N LEU A 23 -2.53 -18.46 -6.11
CA LEU A 23 -2.21 -19.53 -5.16
C LEU A 23 -3.29 -19.75 -4.10
N ASP A 24 -4.46 -19.11 -4.26
CA ASP A 24 -5.56 -19.11 -3.29
C ASP A 24 -5.15 -18.54 -1.91
N LYS A 25 -4.19 -17.62 -1.91
CA LYS A 25 -3.66 -16.93 -0.73
C LYS A 25 -4.06 -15.47 -0.75
N ASP A 26 -5.34 -15.18 -0.64
CA ASP A 26 -5.81 -13.79 -0.58
C ASP A 26 -5.13 -13.03 0.57
N PRO A 27 -4.34 -11.97 0.28
CA PRO A 27 -3.62 -11.22 1.31
C PRO A 27 -4.56 -10.42 2.24
N TYR A 28 -5.84 -10.29 1.92
CA TYR A 28 -6.83 -9.63 2.76
C TYR A 28 -7.65 -10.63 3.60
N ALA A 29 -7.57 -11.93 3.30
CA ALA A 29 -8.33 -12.96 4.00
C ALA A 29 -7.53 -13.66 5.12
N GLY A 30 -8.25 -14.43 5.95
CA GLY A 30 -7.68 -15.26 7.00
C GLY A 30 -7.60 -14.58 8.38
N SER A 31 -7.20 -15.35 9.39
CA SER A 31 -7.06 -14.88 10.78
C SER A 31 -5.92 -13.88 10.98
N PHE A 32 -4.95 -13.88 10.05
CA PHE A 32 -3.83 -12.95 10.05
C PHE A 32 -3.59 -12.43 8.62
N PRO A 33 -4.36 -11.42 8.18
CA PRO A 33 -4.27 -10.90 6.82
C PRO A 33 -2.85 -10.40 6.54
N VAL A 34 -2.23 -10.95 5.49
CA VAL A 34 -0.88 -10.56 5.05
C VAL A 34 -0.80 -9.05 4.75
N SER A 35 -1.91 -8.46 4.32
CA SER A 35 -2.07 -7.02 4.11
C SER A 35 -1.73 -6.17 5.34
N LYS A 36 -2.06 -6.62 6.55
CA LYS A 36 -1.72 -5.92 7.80
C LYS A 36 -0.23 -5.95 8.09
N VAL A 37 0.47 -7.01 7.69
CA VAL A 37 1.92 -7.15 7.84
C VAL A 37 2.69 -6.35 6.79
N LEU A 38 2.19 -6.32 5.56
CA LEU A 38 2.85 -5.62 4.45
C LEU A 38 2.73 -4.10 4.56
N MET A 39 1.67 -3.60 5.21
CA MET A 39 1.44 -2.16 5.30
C MET A 39 2.59 -1.39 5.98
N PRO A 40 3.13 -1.79 7.14
CA PRO A 40 4.34 -1.18 7.71
C PRO A 40 5.56 -1.23 6.79
N VAL A 41 5.75 -2.31 6.03
CA VAL A 41 6.89 -2.47 5.11
C VAL A 41 6.78 -1.48 3.96
N LEU A 42 5.59 -1.33 3.38
CA LEU A 42 5.35 -0.40 2.28
C LEU A 42 5.51 1.05 2.73
N LYS A 43 4.95 1.42 3.89
CA LYS A 43 5.12 2.76 4.47
C LYS A 43 6.59 3.13 4.67
N LYS A 44 7.44 2.18 5.09
CA LYS A 44 8.88 2.41 5.27
C LYS A 44 9.62 2.64 3.95
N LYS A 45 9.12 2.11 2.83
CA LYS A 45 9.71 2.34 1.50
C LYS A 45 9.41 3.75 0.97
N PHE A 46 8.30 4.37 1.40
CA PHE A 46 7.96 5.72 0.97
C PHE A 46 8.94 6.76 1.51
N PRO A 47 9.23 7.82 0.75
CA PRO A 47 10.03 8.93 1.25
C PRO A 47 9.29 9.67 2.39
N PRO A 48 10.02 10.36 3.28
CA PRO A 48 9.43 11.03 4.44
C PRO A 48 8.31 12.03 4.13
N ALA A 49 8.30 12.63 2.93
CA ALA A 49 7.23 13.53 2.49
C ALA A 49 5.92 12.77 2.27
N LEU A 50 5.93 11.71 1.46
CA LEU A 50 4.76 10.85 1.22
C LEU A 50 4.26 10.17 2.51
N GLN A 51 5.16 9.79 3.43
CA GLN A 51 4.74 9.26 4.73
C GLN A 51 3.95 10.28 5.57
N ARG A 52 4.31 11.57 5.50
CA ARG A 52 3.57 12.64 6.19
C ARG A 52 2.24 12.89 5.52
N GLU A 53 2.22 12.97 4.19
CA GLU A 53 1.00 13.18 3.42
C GLU A 53 -0.02 12.07 3.67
N TRP A 54 0.42 10.81 3.66
CA TRP A 54 -0.42 9.67 4.03
C TRP A 54 -0.99 9.80 5.45
N LYS A 55 -0.16 10.20 6.43
CA LYS A 55 -0.62 10.38 7.81
C LYS A 55 -1.69 11.48 7.91
N LEU A 56 -1.53 12.57 7.16
CA LEU A 56 -2.53 13.64 7.10
C LEU A 56 -3.83 13.14 6.46
N GLN A 57 -3.75 12.38 5.37
CA GLN A 57 -4.92 11.79 4.72
C GLN A 57 -5.69 10.88 5.68
N VAL A 58 -5.02 9.93 6.35
CA VAL A 58 -5.67 9.02 7.31
C VAL A 58 -6.30 9.78 8.47
N ALA A 59 -5.59 10.78 9.02
CA ALA A 59 -6.11 11.61 10.10
C ALA A 59 -7.33 12.45 9.69
N SER A 60 -7.44 12.80 8.41
CA SER A 60 -8.57 13.58 7.87
C SER A 60 -9.83 12.76 7.58
N VAL A 61 -9.69 11.43 7.40
CA VAL A 61 -10.82 10.56 7.04
C VAL A 61 -11.22 9.65 8.21
N SER A 62 -10.37 8.68 8.58
CA SER A 62 -10.62 7.72 9.66
C SER A 62 -9.41 6.79 9.87
N GLU A 63 -9.21 6.27 11.09
CA GLU A 63 -8.23 5.21 11.35
C GLU A 63 -8.53 3.90 10.59
N SER A 64 -9.80 3.64 10.24
CA SER A 64 -10.18 2.48 9.40
C SER A 64 -9.58 2.54 7.99
N ASP A 65 -9.23 3.74 7.54
CA ASP A 65 -8.68 3.97 6.22
C ASP A 65 -7.16 3.72 6.20
N ASP A 66 -6.55 3.46 7.36
CA ASP A 66 -5.19 2.94 7.46
C ASP A 66 -5.13 1.45 7.11
N ASN A 67 -5.37 1.17 5.83
CA ASN A 67 -5.29 -0.16 5.25
C ASN A 67 -4.45 -0.15 3.96
N LEU A 68 -3.95 -1.34 3.60
CA LEU A 68 -3.04 -1.50 2.49
C LEU A 68 -3.66 -1.14 1.13
N GLY A 69 -4.97 -1.34 0.95
CA GLY A 69 -5.66 -0.96 -0.29
C GLY A 69 -5.61 0.54 -0.51
N ASN A 70 -6.08 1.31 0.47
CA ASN A 70 -6.08 2.77 0.41
C ASN A 70 -4.66 3.35 0.28
N LEU A 71 -3.66 2.75 0.94
CA LEU A 71 -2.26 3.15 0.83
C LEU A 71 -1.72 3.00 -0.61
N LEU A 72 -2.11 1.95 -1.32
CA LEU A 72 -1.71 1.71 -2.71
C LEU A 72 -2.42 2.64 -3.67
N GLU A 73 -3.73 2.89 -3.47
CA GLU A 73 -4.46 3.89 -4.25
C GLU A 73 -3.87 5.29 -4.06
N PHE A 74 -3.50 5.65 -2.83
CA PHE A 74 -2.79 6.88 -2.55
C PHE A 74 -1.47 6.94 -3.30
N ALA A 75 -0.66 5.88 -3.25
CA ALA A 75 0.62 5.83 -3.96
C ALA A 75 0.45 5.98 -5.48
N GLN A 76 -0.56 5.33 -6.07
CA GLN A 76 -0.86 5.47 -7.50
C GLN A 76 -1.14 6.92 -7.89
N ARG A 77 -1.95 7.65 -7.10
CA ARG A 77 -2.24 9.08 -7.35
C ARG A 77 -1.02 10.00 -7.24
N GLN A 78 0.07 9.53 -6.65
CA GLN A 78 1.33 10.28 -6.52
C GLN A 78 2.31 9.91 -7.64
N ALA A 79 2.02 8.83 -8.37
CA ALA A 79 2.75 8.41 -9.57
C ALA A 79 2.14 8.99 -10.86
N ASP A 80 0.84 9.28 -10.86
CA ASP A 80 0.11 9.99 -11.92
C ASP A 80 0.40 11.50 -11.94
#